data_AF-A0A800A7U3-F1
#
_entry.id   AF-A0A800A7U3-F1
#
_cell.length_a   1.000
_cell.length_b   1.000
_cell.length_c   1.000
_cell.angle_alpha   90.00
_cell.angle_beta   90.00
_cell.angle_gamma   90.00
#
_symmetry.space_group_name_H-M   'P 1'
#
loop_
_entity.id
_entity.type
_entity.pdbx_description
1 polymer ?
#
loop_
_entity_poly.entity_id
_entity_poly.type
_entity_poly.pdbx_seq_one_letter_code
_entity_poly.pdbx_strand_id
1 'polypeptide(L)'
;MDYHRAESLAAQILREVDAEAIPHLERTLKTQGAPLEEQVAAKLARSKGAIDRWRGPLHVSVVFAMYREAERILPPDQHPLGEDFVNAKVAQLRWLFGDRDWWDLVIVDDGCPDGSGELANEIIEDQGHGDVARVLFLADA
;
A
#
# COMPACT_ATOMS: atom_id res chain seq x y z
N MET A 1 -1.02 13.45 -4.16
CA MET A 1 -1.92 13.26 -3.00
C MET A 1 -1.02 13.12 -1.79
N ASP A 2 -1.23 13.94 -0.76
CA ASP A 2 -0.44 13.85 0.48
C ASP A 2 -0.97 12.68 1.31
N TYR A 3 -0.31 11.52 1.20
CA TYR A 3 -0.72 10.29 1.90
C TYR A 3 -0.72 10.48 3.42
N HIS A 4 0.18 11.31 3.97
CA HIS A 4 0.23 11.59 5.40
C HIS A 4 -1.02 12.30 5.91
N ARG A 5 -1.67 13.11 5.07
CA ARG A 5 -2.93 13.76 5.42
C ARG A 5 -4.08 12.77 5.52
N ALA A 6 -4.18 11.84 4.57
CA ALA A 6 -5.22 10.80 4.57
C ALA A 6 -5.04 9.84 5.76
N GLU A 7 -3.80 9.45 6.07
CA GLU A 7 -3.44 8.64 7.25
C GLU A 7 -3.77 9.35 8.56
N SER A 8 -3.46 10.64 8.67
CA SER A 8 -3.79 11.46 9.85
C SER A 8 -5.29 11.55 10.08
N LEU A 9 -6.06 11.76 9.01
CA LEU A 9 -7.52 11.80 9.08
C LEU A 9 -8.09 10.41 9.41
N ALA A 10 -7.52 9.33 8.89
CA ALA A 10 -7.91 7.97 9.25
C ALA A 10 -7.70 7.70 10.75
N ALA A 11 -6.57 8.17 11.31
CA ALA A 11 -6.30 8.08 12.74
C ALA A 11 -7.28 8.91 13.58
N GLN A 12 -7.74 10.06 13.06
CA GLN A 12 -8.79 10.85 13.70
C GLN A 12 -10.13 10.10 13.70
N ILE A 13 -10.55 9.56 12.56
CA ILE A 13 -11.79 8.77 12.44
C ILE A 13 -11.79 7.61 13.43
N LEU A 14 -10.67 6.88 13.57
CA LEU A 14 -10.55 5.77 14.52
C LEU A 14 -10.70 6.18 16.00
N ARG A 15 -10.41 7.43 16.36
CA ARG A 15 -10.58 7.95 17.72
C ARG A 15 -11.99 8.46 17.98
N GLU A 16 -12.63 9.03 16.96
CA GLU A 16 -13.87 9.80 17.11
C GLU A 16 -15.12 9.04 16.69
N VAL A 17 -14.97 8.00 15.86
CA VAL A 17 -16.08 7.26 15.27
C VAL A 17 -16.03 5.80 15.70
N ASP A 18 -17.14 5.30 16.22
CA ASP A 18 -17.30 3.88 16.53
C ASP A 18 -17.06 3.04 15.28
N ALA A 19 -16.25 1.98 15.38
CA ALA A 19 -15.89 1.20 14.19
C ALA A 19 -17.09 0.57 13.47
N GLU A 20 -18.17 0.26 14.17
CA GLU A 20 -19.41 -0.23 13.56
C GLU A 20 -20.07 0.84 12.68
N ALA A 21 -19.81 2.13 12.94
CA ALA A 21 -20.33 3.25 12.16
C ALA A 21 -19.41 3.64 10.98
N ILE A 22 -18.13 3.25 10.98
CA ILE A 22 -17.18 3.59 9.91
C ILE A 22 -17.65 3.12 8.52
N PRO A 23 -18.20 1.91 8.32
CA PRO A 23 -18.72 1.49 7.01
C PRO A 23 -19.88 2.38 6.51
N HIS A 24 -20.69 2.93 7.43
CA HIS A 24 -21.73 3.88 7.07
C HIS A 24 -21.13 5.23 6.68
N LEU A 25 -20.17 5.75 7.47
CA LEU A 25 -19.43 6.97 7.14
C LEU A 25 -18.79 6.89 5.75
N GLU A 26 -18.08 5.81 5.44
CA GLU A 26 -17.46 5.56 4.13
C GLU A 26 -18.48 5.70 2.98
N ARG A 27 -19.67 5.11 3.15
CA ARG A 27 -20.74 5.18 2.14
C ARG A 27 -21.30 6.59 2.01
N THR A 28 -21.48 7.29 3.12
CA THR A 28 -22.01 8.65 3.17
C THR A 28 -21.07 9.63 2.47
N LEU A 29 -19.77 9.60 2.80
CA LEU A 29 -18.75 10.43 2.15
C LEU A 29 -18.71 10.23 0.64
N LYS A 30 -18.79 8.97 0.18
CA LYS A 30 -18.86 8.65 -1.24
C LYS A 30 -20.12 9.20 -1.90
N THR A 31 -21.28 9.04 -1.26
CA THR A 31 -22.58 9.45 -1.83
C THR A 31 -22.73 10.96 -1.89
N GLN A 32 -22.16 11.67 -0.92
CA GLN A 32 -22.18 13.14 -0.86
C GLN A 32 -21.11 13.79 -1.74
N GLY A 33 -20.23 13.01 -2.38
CA GLY A 33 -19.14 13.55 -3.19
C GLY A 33 -18.12 14.30 -2.35
N ALA A 34 -17.84 13.84 -1.12
CA ALA A 34 -16.82 14.42 -0.26
C ALA A 34 -15.44 14.41 -0.95
N PRO A 35 -14.50 15.27 -0.53
CA PRO A 35 -13.13 15.25 -1.04
C PRO A 35 -12.51 13.84 -1.06
N LEU A 36 -11.71 13.56 -2.08
CA LEU A 36 -11.12 12.23 -2.27
C LEU A 36 -10.30 11.80 -1.05
N GLU A 37 -9.57 12.73 -0.43
CA GLU A 37 -8.79 12.45 0.78
C GLU A 37 -9.68 11.95 1.93
N GLU A 38 -10.87 12.49 2.11
CA GLU A 38 -11.82 12.04 3.15
C GLU A 38 -12.38 10.66 2.84
N GLN A 39 -12.72 10.42 1.57
CA GLN A 39 -13.17 9.10 1.12
C GLN A 39 -12.09 8.03 1.33
N VAL A 40 -10.83 8.36 1.03
CA VAL A 40 -9.67 7.48 1.26
C VAL A 40 -9.44 7.28 2.76
N ALA A 41 -9.48 8.34 3.56
CA ALA A 41 -9.28 8.25 5.01
C ALA A 41 -10.30 7.34 5.69
N ALA A 42 -11.59 7.37 5.29
CA ALA A 42 -12.59 6.47 5.83
C ALA A 42 -12.31 4.99 5.48
N LYS A 43 -11.81 4.72 4.27
CA LYS A 43 -11.37 3.36 3.87
C LYS A 43 -10.16 2.90 4.68
N LEU A 44 -9.16 3.78 4.84
CA LEU A 44 -7.98 3.51 5.64
C LEU A 44 -8.32 3.24 7.11
N ALA A 45 -9.19 4.06 7.70
CA ALA A 45 -9.67 3.88 9.07
C ALA A 45 -10.37 2.52 9.24
N ARG A 46 -11.23 2.14 8.28
CA ARG A 46 -11.90 0.84 8.29
C ARG A 46 -10.91 -0.32 8.23
N SER A 47 -9.95 -0.29 7.30
CA SER A 47 -8.94 -1.33 7.15
C SER A 47 -8.05 -1.44 8.39
N LYS A 48 -7.52 -0.31 8.88
CA LYS A 48 -6.67 -0.26 10.08
C LYS A 48 -7.41 -0.74 11.32
N GLY A 49 -8.66 -0.31 11.50
CA GLY A 49 -9.51 -0.76 12.60
C GLY A 49 -9.82 -2.26 12.56
N ALA A 50 -10.00 -2.83 11.38
CA ALA A 50 -10.18 -4.27 11.22
C ALA A 50 -8.91 -5.05 11.59
N ILE A 51 -7.75 -4.64 11.09
CA ILE A 51 -6.44 -5.24 11.43
C ILE A 51 -6.16 -5.13 12.92
N ASP A 52 -6.37 -3.96 13.53
CA ASP A 52 -6.07 -3.73 14.95
C ASP A 52 -6.97 -4.49 15.92
N ARG A 53 -8.17 -4.89 15.49
CA ARG A 53 -9.10 -5.71 16.27
C ARG A 53 -8.92 -7.21 16.05
N TRP A 54 -8.19 -7.62 15.02
CA TRP A 54 -7.94 -9.02 14.77
C TRP A 54 -7.12 -9.65 15.90
N ARG A 55 -7.49 -10.86 16.32
CA ARG A 55 -6.85 -11.59 17.43
C ARG A 55 -6.44 -13.02 17.06
N GLY A 56 -6.80 -13.48 15.86
CA GLY A 56 -6.45 -14.82 15.38
C GLY A 56 -5.12 -14.82 14.61
N PRO A 57 -4.63 -16.00 14.19
CA PRO A 57 -3.55 -16.09 13.23
C PRO A 57 -4.01 -15.47 11.89
N LEU A 58 -3.15 -14.65 11.29
CA LEU A 58 -3.38 -14.02 9.99
C LEU A 58 -2.03 -13.83 9.30
N HIS A 59 -1.99 -14.15 8.01
CA HIS A 59 -0.93 -13.72 7.11
C HIS A 59 -1.57 -13.15 5.84
N VAL A 60 -1.10 -11.99 5.37
CA VAL A 60 -1.64 -11.26 4.23
C VAL A 60 -0.54 -11.05 3.21
N SER A 61 -0.57 -11.81 2.13
CA SER A 61 0.28 -11.54 0.96
C SER A 61 -0.42 -10.55 0.04
N VAL A 62 0.24 -9.43 -0.25
CA VAL A 62 -0.21 -8.44 -1.22
C VAL A 62 0.51 -8.68 -2.52
N VAL A 63 -0.23 -9.07 -3.56
CA VAL A 63 0.32 -9.32 -4.89
C VAL A 63 0.16 -8.08 -5.74
N PHE A 64 1.28 -7.57 -6.26
CA PHE A 64 1.32 -6.40 -7.14
C PHE A 64 1.91 -6.79 -8.50
N ALA A 65 1.03 -6.96 -9.49
CA ALA A 65 1.43 -7.27 -10.85
C ALA A 65 1.96 -6.02 -11.56
N MET A 66 3.09 -6.18 -12.26
CA MET A 66 3.83 -5.12 -12.92
C MET A 66 4.16 -5.50 -14.35
N TYR A 67 4.05 -4.53 -15.26
CA TYR A 67 4.49 -4.65 -16.64
C TYR A 67 4.78 -3.25 -17.19
N ARG A 68 6.00 -3.02 -17.69
CA ARG A 68 6.49 -1.73 -18.20
C ARG A 68 6.34 -0.58 -17.20
N GLU A 69 6.79 -0.81 -15.99
CA GLU A 69 6.70 0.17 -14.89
C GLU A 69 8.06 0.80 -14.55
N ALA A 70 9.09 0.56 -15.36
CA ALA A 70 10.46 1.05 -15.13
C ALA A 70 10.56 2.58 -14.93
N GLU A 71 9.64 3.36 -15.50
CA GLU A 71 9.59 4.82 -15.31
C GLU A 71 8.85 5.25 -14.04
N ARG A 72 7.77 4.54 -13.68
CA ARG A 72 6.93 4.85 -12.52
C ARG A 72 7.51 4.31 -11.21
N ILE A 73 8.34 3.27 -11.30
CA ILE A 73 9.01 2.71 -10.12
C ILE A 73 10.05 3.66 -9.53
N LEU A 74 10.62 4.52 -10.37
CA LEU A 74 11.61 5.50 -9.97
C LEU A 74 11.00 6.57 -9.06
N PRO A 75 11.82 7.21 -8.21
CA PRO A 75 11.38 8.36 -7.44
C PRO A 75 11.07 9.59 -8.31
N PRO A 76 10.18 10.51 -7.84
CA PRO A 76 9.82 11.73 -8.58
C PRO A 76 10.99 12.68 -8.89
N ASP A 77 12.08 12.62 -8.12
CA ASP A 77 13.30 13.41 -8.37
C ASP A 77 14.21 12.78 -9.43
N GLN A 78 14.02 11.49 -9.74
CA GLN A 78 14.75 10.76 -10.78
C GLN A 78 13.98 10.70 -12.10
N HIS A 79 12.64 10.64 -12.07
CA HIS A 79 11.82 10.61 -13.28
C HIS A 79 10.53 11.44 -13.14
N PRO A 80 10.10 12.23 -14.14
CA PRO A 80 8.89 13.06 -14.06
C PRO A 80 7.59 12.28 -13.81
N LEU A 81 7.56 11.01 -14.24
CA LEU A 81 6.45 10.08 -14.01
C LEU A 81 6.71 9.14 -12.83
N GLY A 82 7.81 9.34 -12.10
CA GLY A 82 8.20 8.51 -10.97
C GLY A 82 7.20 8.60 -9.83
N GLU A 83 6.81 7.45 -9.29
CA GLU A 83 5.89 7.32 -8.16
C GLU A 83 6.55 6.72 -6.93
N ASP A 84 7.81 6.27 -7.02
CA ASP A 84 8.51 5.55 -5.95
C ASP A 84 7.67 4.39 -5.38
N PHE A 85 6.95 3.68 -6.26
CA PHE A 85 5.79 2.90 -5.79
C PHE A 85 6.16 1.73 -4.89
N VAL A 86 7.37 1.16 -5.00
CA VAL A 86 7.83 0.08 -4.13
C VAL A 86 7.91 0.57 -2.69
N ASN A 87 8.64 1.67 -2.48
CA ASN A 87 8.79 2.30 -1.16
C ASN A 87 7.45 2.80 -0.63
N ALA A 88 6.63 3.42 -1.49
CA ALA A 88 5.30 3.87 -1.12
C ALA A 88 4.40 2.70 -0.69
N LYS A 89 4.46 1.54 -1.35
CA LYS A 89 3.68 0.35 -0.98
C LYS A 89 4.16 -0.27 0.32
N VAL A 90 5.47 -0.40 0.51
CA VAL A 90 6.05 -0.88 1.78
C VAL A 90 5.66 0.05 2.93
N ALA A 91 5.75 1.37 2.75
CA ALA A 91 5.32 2.35 3.75
C ALA A 91 3.83 2.23 4.10
N GLN A 92 2.96 2.08 3.09
CA GLN A 92 1.52 1.87 3.29
C GLN A 92 1.21 0.59 4.09
N LEU A 93 1.92 -0.51 3.82
CA LEU A 93 1.73 -1.77 4.53
C LEU A 93 2.28 -1.71 5.95
N ARG A 94 3.46 -1.10 6.15
CA ARG A 94 4.00 -0.81 7.50
C ARG A 94 3.03 0.05 8.31
N TRP A 95 2.42 1.07 7.72
CA TRP A 95 1.39 1.87 8.38
C TRP A 95 0.16 1.03 8.77
N LEU A 96 -0.32 0.17 7.86
CA LEU A 96 -1.52 -0.63 8.08
C LEU A 96 -1.32 -1.70 9.17
N PHE A 97 -0.21 -2.43 9.12
CA PHE A 97 0.05 -3.57 9.99
C PHE A 97 0.79 -3.19 11.28
N GLY A 98 1.53 -2.08 11.30
CA GLY A 98 2.42 -1.70 12.40
C GLY A 98 3.59 -2.68 12.52
N ASP A 99 3.99 -2.98 13.75
CA ASP A 99 5.10 -3.90 14.07
C ASP A 99 4.72 -5.39 13.92
N ARG A 100 3.71 -5.71 13.11
CA ARG A 100 3.21 -7.08 12.93
C ARG A 100 3.78 -7.67 11.65
N ASP A 101 4.54 -8.74 11.79
CA ASP A 101 5.14 -9.51 10.68
C ASP A 101 4.11 -10.47 10.03
N TRP A 102 2.91 -9.96 9.75
CA TRP A 102 1.76 -10.73 9.24
C TRP A 102 1.50 -10.50 7.77
N TRP A 103 2.48 -9.96 7.04
CA TRP A 103 2.28 -9.58 5.66
C TRP A 103 3.56 -9.70 4.86
N ASP A 104 3.38 -9.85 3.56
CA ASP A 104 4.45 -9.70 2.58
C ASP A 104 3.92 -8.98 1.33
N LEU A 105 4.84 -8.37 0.58
CA LEU A 105 4.60 -7.77 -0.71
C LEU A 105 5.27 -8.64 -1.78
N VAL A 106 4.47 -9.22 -2.65
CA VAL A 106 4.94 -10.00 -3.79
C VAL A 106 4.73 -9.18 -5.05
N ILE A 107 5.82 -8.65 -5.58
CA ILE A 107 5.83 -7.94 -6.86
C ILE A 107 5.99 -8.99 -7.96
N VAL A 108 5.12 -8.97 -8.96
CA VAL A 108 5.12 -9.99 -10.03
C VAL A 108 5.47 -9.32 -11.34
N ASP A 109 6.58 -9.75 -11.94
CA ASP A 109 6.99 -9.36 -13.29
C ASP A 109 6.58 -10.44 -14.30
N ASP A 110 5.77 -10.05 -15.29
CA ASP A 110 5.27 -10.92 -16.36
C ASP A 110 6.14 -10.85 -17.62
N GLY A 111 7.46 -10.99 -17.46
CA GLY A 111 8.41 -11.00 -18.58
C GLY A 111 8.56 -9.63 -19.24
N CYS A 112 8.59 -8.56 -18.44
CA CYS A 112 8.72 -7.21 -18.94
C CYS A 112 10.08 -7.02 -19.66
N PRO A 113 10.11 -6.63 -20.94
CA PRO A 113 11.38 -6.46 -21.67
C PRO A 113 12.20 -5.26 -21.18
N ASP A 114 11.57 -4.35 -20.45
CA ASP A 114 12.16 -3.08 -20.02
C ASP A 114 12.84 -3.18 -18.64
N GLY A 115 13.01 -4.40 -18.10
CA GLY A 115 13.75 -4.63 -16.85
C GLY A 115 13.06 -4.13 -15.58
N SER A 116 11.73 -4.07 -15.57
CA SER A 116 10.97 -3.51 -14.43
C SER A 116 11.08 -4.38 -13.17
N GLY A 117 11.10 -5.71 -13.33
CA GLY A 117 11.31 -6.67 -12.25
C GLY A 117 12.67 -6.57 -11.59
N GLU A 118 13.74 -6.43 -12.39
CA GLU A 118 15.11 -6.29 -11.92
C GLU A 118 15.25 -4.97 -11.15
N LEU A 119 14.75 -3.87 -11.69
CA LEU A 119 14.76 -2.57 -11.02
C LEU A 119 13.96 -2.61 -9.70
N ALA A 120 12.83 -3.32 -9.66
CA ALA A 120 12.09 -3.52 -8.40
C ALA A 120 12.92 -4.31 -7.37
N ASN A 121 13.65 -5.33 -7.81
CA ASN A 121 14.49 -6.14 -6.93
C ASN A 121 15.67 -5.32 -6.38
N GLU A 122 16.32 -4.51 -7.22
CA GLU A 122 17.38 -3.58 -6.80
C GLU A 122 16.87 -2.60 -5.72
N ILE A 123 15.70 -2.00 -5.93
CA ILE A 123 15.09 -1.09 -4.93
C ILE A 123 14.80 -1.82 -3.62
N ILE A 124 14.28 -3.05 -3.66
CA ILE A 124 14.02 -3.85 -2.46
C ILE A 124 15.31 -4.11 -1.67
N GLU A 125 16.41 -4.42 -2.36
CA GLU A 125 17.71 -4.67 -1.72
C GLU A 125 18.30 -3.38 -1.14
N ASP A 126 18.36 -2.31 -1.94
CA ASP A 126 18.96 -1.03 -1.55
C ASP A 126 18.23 -0.36 -0.38
N GLN A 127 16.91 -0.51 -0.31
CA GLN A 127 16.08 0.08 0.74
C GLN A 127 15.90 -0.85 1.95
N GLY A 128 16.51 -2.04 1.92
CA GLY A 128 16.43 -3.02 3.01
C GLY A 128 15.00 -3.50 3.26
N HIS A 129 14.28 -3.86 2.20
CA HIS A 129 12.90 -4.38 2.24
C HIS A 129 12.81 -5.89 2.05
N GLY A 130 13.93 -6.59 1.89
CA GLY A 130 13.97 -8.03 1.58
C GLY A 130 13.37 -8.96 2.63
N ASP A 131 13.05 -8.46 3.83
CA ASP A 131 12.31 -9.17 4.87
C ASP A 131 10.80 -9.23 4.62
N VAL A 132 10.25 -8.23 3.92
CA VAL A 132 8.81 -8.06 3.69
C VAL A 132 8.41 -7.98 2.23
N ALA A 133 9.35 -7.80 1.30
CA ALA A 133 9.09 -7.64 -0.12
C ALA A 133 10.01 -8.53 -0.97
N ARG A 134 9.47 -9.06 -2.07
CA ARG A 134 10.22 -9.85 -3.05
C ARG A 134 9.61 -9.75 -4.45
N VAL A 135 10.44 -9.94 -5.47
CA VAL A 135 9.99 -10.06 -6.86
C VAL A 135 9.82 -11.53 -7.24
N LEU A 136 8.77 -11.82 -8.01
CA LEU A 136 8.54 -13.08 -8.72
C LEU A 136 8.57 -12.80 -10.22
N PHE A 137 9.51 -13.45 -10.91
CA PHE A 137 9.61 -13.41 -12.36
C PHE A 137 8.84 -14.60 -12.94
N LEU A 138 7.72 -14.35 -13.63
CA LEU A 138 6.90 -15.43 -14.19
C LEU A 138 7.57 -16.14 -15.37
N ALA A 139 8.51 -15.50 -16.05
CA ALA A 139 9.31 -16.13 -17.09
C ALA A 139 10.18 -17.30 -16.55
N ASP A 140 10.46 -17.31 -15.24
CA ASP A 140 11.30 -18.30 -14.56
C ASP A 140 10.49 -19.28 -13.68
N ALA A 141 9.14 -19.21 -13.73
CA ALA A 141 8.23 -19.97 -12.88
C ALA A 141 7.74 -21.30 -13.49
#